data_AF-A0A0C9WEH1-F1
#
_entry.id   AF-A0A0C9WEH1-F1
#
_cell.length_a   1.000
_cell.length_b   1.000
_cell.length_c   1.000
_cell.angle_alpha   90.00
_cell.angle_beta   90.00
_cell.angle_gamma   90.00
#
_symmetry.space_group_name_H-M   'P 1'
#
loop_
_entity.id
_entity.type
_entity.pdbx_description
1 polymer ?
#
loop_
_entity_poly.entity_id
_entity_poly.type
_entity_poly.pdbx_seq_one_letter_code
_entity_poly.pdbx_strand_id
1 'polypeptide(L)'
;MSPSNTGTCKVCSTPAEQRCSRCRQVWYCSADHQNADWKTHKAICTSPNGVGGIYFKAGENAPRLITVTLESSFVSDMFSGEEQEVKMPILPPLLGPGSYKESSYDALNITTMGQRGPALDQPFKLFIRDNFLNDGSPPNRIPALLTNGKAPHSWAGNLLALKETAPMSDKWVNCTMDDLPTLVKYFQWYGSRASEEESRAQILSMFPNAKIYGL
;
A
#
# COMPACT_ATOMS: atom_id res chain seq x y z
N MET A 1 14.51 -6.04 35.64
CA MET A 1 14.48 -7.21 34.73
C MET A 1 14.30 -6.67 33.32
N SER A 2 15.34 -6.74 32.48
CA SER A 2 15.26 -6.32 31.08
C SER A 2 14.42 -7.33 30.29
N PRO A 3 13.59 -6.91 29.33
CA PRO A 3 12.80 -7.85 28.53
C PRO A 3 13.72 -8.79 27.75
N SER A 4 13.50 -10.10 27.88
CA SER A 4 14.24 -11.13 27.16
C SER A 4 14.04 -10.96 25.65
N ASN A 5 15.10 -10.53 24.96
CA ASN A 5 15.12 -10.30 23.51
C ASN A 5 15.27 -11.64 22.77
N THR A 6 14.27 -12.52 22.92
CA THR A 6 14.21 -13.86 22.34
C THR A 6 12.93 -14.03 21.54
N GLY A 7 13.00 -14.62 20.34
CA GLY A 7 11.85 -14.94 19.51
C GLY A 7 11.85 -16.40 19.05
N THR A 8 11.00 -16.72 18.08
CA THR A 8 10.84 -18.09 17.56
C THR A 8 11.44 -18.20 16.16
N CYS A 9 12.30 -19.20 15.93
CA CYS A 9 12.91 -19.41 14.63
C CYS A 9 11.85 -19.65 13.55
N LYS A 10 11.92 -18.91 12.44
CA LYS A 10 10.98 -19.05 11.32
C LYS A 10 11.03 -20.41 10.62
N VAL A 11 12.16 -21.12 10.69
CA VAL A 11 12.40 -22.37 9.96
C VAL A 11 12.07 -23.61 10.79
N CYS A 12 12.52 -23.68 12.04
CA CYS A 12 12.36 -24.87 12.90
C CYS A 12 11.51 -24.63 14.16
N SER A 13 11.02 -23.41 14.36
CA SER A 13 10.16 -23.02 15.49
C SER A 13 10.77 -23.18 16.90
N THR A 14 12.09 -23.35 17.01
CA THR A 14 12.80 -23.33 18.30
C THR A 14 13.07 -21.90 18.78
N PRO A 15 13.38 -21.68 20.07
CA PRO A 15 13.84 -20.39 20.55
C PRO A 15 15.02 -19.87 19.74
N ALA A 16 15.02 -18.58 19.47
CA ALA A 16 15.97 -17.89 18.62
C ALA A 16 16.37 -16.56 19.26
N GLU A 17 17.67 -16.27 19.21
CA GLU A 17 18.26 -15.04 19.72
C GLU A 17 18.70 -14.09 18.60
N GLN A 18 18.84 -14.62 17.39
CA GLN A 18 19.30 -13.85 16.23
C GLN A 18 18.10 -13.37 15.42
N ARG A 19 18.19 -12.12 14.95
CA ARG A 19 17.23 -11.54 14.01
C ARG A 19 17.93 -11.27 12.69
N CYS A 20 17.17 -11.24 11.60
CA CYS A 20 17.69 -10.71 10.35
C CYS A 20 18.31 -9.32 10.59
N SER A 21 19.58 -9.16 10.26
CA SER A 21 20.31 -7.91 10.48
C SER A 21 19.72 -6.73 9.70
N ARG A 22 19.08 -7.01 8.56
CA ARG A 22 18.44 -6.02 7.70
C ARG A 22 17.07 -5.59 8.22
N CYS A 23 16.13 -6.51 8.43
CA CYS A 23 14.75 -6.17 8.79
C CYS A 23 14.48 -6.13 10.28
N ARG A 24 15.21 -6.93 11.07
CA ARG A 24 14.96 -7.17 12.49
C ARG A 24 13.54 -7.68 12.82
N GLN A 25 12.78 -8.13 11.81
CA GLN A 25 11.40 -8.62 11.94
C GLN A 25 11.29 -10.14 12.10
N VAL A 26 12.26 -10.90 11.57
CA VAL A 26 12.24 -12.37 11.57
C VAL A 26 13.40 -12.91 12.41
N TRP A 27 13.11 -13.95 13.19
CA TRP A 27 14.05 -14.61 14.10
C TRP A 27 14.58 -15.91 13.53
N TYR A 28 15.85 -16.20 13.79
CA TYR A 28 16.54 -17.43 13.40
C TYR A 28 17.39 -17.95 14.56
N CYS A 29 17.43 -19.27 14.76
CA CYS A 29 18.31 -19.86 15.77
C CYS A 29 19.77 -20.00 15.27
N SER A 30 20.00 -19.89 13.95
CA SER A 30 21.32 -19.95 13.33
C SER A 30 21.37 -19.22 11.99
N ALA A 31 22.59 -18.89 11.54
CA ALA A 31 22.83 -18.31 10.22
C ALA A 31 22.39 -19.26 9.08
N ASP A 32 22.46 -20.58 9.29
CA ASP A 32 22.03 -21.57 8.30
C ASP A 32 20.52 -21.47 8.02
N HIS A 33 19.70 -21.32 9.07
CA HIS A 33 18.27 -21.11 8.92
C HIS A 33 17.93 -19.77 8.28
N GLN A 34 18.70 -18.72 8.57
CA GLN A 34 18.57 -17.45 7.87
C GLN A 34 18.88 -17.60 6.37
N ASN A 35 19.95 -18.31 6.00
CA ASN A 35 20.34 -18.53 4.61
C ASN A 35 19.35 -19.44 3.86
N ALA A 36 18.79 -20.43 4.55
CA ALA A 36 17.75 -21.30 4.00
C ALA A 36 16.48 -20.50 3.67
N ASP A 37 16.01 -19.65 4.60
CA ASP A 37 14.86 -18.77 4.36
C ASP A 37 15.21 -17.60 3.43
N TRP A 38 16.47 -17.21 3.26
CA TRP A 38 16.85 -16.05 2.45
C TRP A 38 16.29 -16.08 1.03
N LYS A 39 16.19 -17.27 0.42
CA LYS A 39 15.62 -17.44 -0.93
C LYS A 39 14.19 -16.90 -1.03
N THR A 40 13.39 -17.04 0.02
CA THR A 40 12.00 -16.57 0.13
C THR A 40 11.91 -15.22 0.86
N HIS A 41 12.65 -15.07 1.95
CA HIS A 41 12.66 -13.87 2.79
C HIS A 41 13.20 -12.64 2.07
N LYS A 42 14.21 -12.76 1.19
CA LYS A 42 14.83 -11.60 0.52
C LYS A 42 13.83 -10.71 -0.19
N ALA A 43 12.79 -11.30 -0.79
CA ALA A 43 11.74 -10.57 -1.50
C ALA A 43 10.88 -9.69 -0.58
N ILE A 44 10.77 -10.05 0.69
CA ILE A 44 9.97 -9.37 1.72
C ILE A 44 10.82 -8.77 2.85
N CYS A 45 12.15 -8.84 2.74
CA CYS A 45 13.10 -8.37 3.74
C CYS A 45 13.34 -6.86 3.58
N THR A 46 12.56 -6.07 4.31
CA THR A 46 12.59 -4.60 4.30
C THR A 46 13.39 -4.07 5.50
N SER A 47 13.91 -2.85 5.47
CA SER A 47 14.54 -2.26 6.67
C SER A 47 13.52 -2.14 7.83
N PRO A 48 13.93 -1.90 9.09
CA PRO A 48 12.98 -1.72 10.20
C PRO A 48 12.04 -0.52 9.99
N ASN A 49 12.47 0.42 9.15
CA ASN A 49 11.70 1.56 8.67
C ASN A 49 11.31 1.36 7.20
N GLY A 50 11.08 0.12 6.78
CA GLY A 50 10.73 -0.22 5.41
C GLY A 50 9.57 -1.19 5.38
N VAL A 51 8.68 -1.00 4.41
CA VAL A 51 7.57 -1.92 4.16
C VAL A 51 7.56 -2.38 2.70
N GLY A 52 7.12 -3.61 2.48
CA GLY A 52 6.96 -4.18 1.15
C GLY A 52 5.71 -3.60 0.49
N GLY A 53 5.88 -2.95 -0.64
CA GLY A 53 4.78 -2.42 -1.46
C GLY A 53 4.76 -3.05 -2.84
N ILE A 54 3.60 -3.09 -3.48
CA ILE A 54 3.48 -3.46 -4.90
C ILE A 54 3.58 -2.16 -5.71
N TYR A 55 4.59 -2.09 -6.56
CA TYR A 55 4.90 -0.92 -7.37
C TYR A 55 4.57 -1.15 -8.83
N PHE A 56 3.88 -0.16 -9.40
CA PHE A 56 3.44 -0.13 -10.78
C PHE A 56 4.15 1.03 -11.48
N LYS A 57 5.33 0.78 -12.05
CA LYS A 57 6.09 1.83 -12.73
C LYS A 57 5.48 2.12 -14.10
N ALA A 58 5.26 3.39 -14.40
CA ALA A 58 4.81 3.80 -15.73
C ALA A 58 5.85 3.40 -16.80
N GLY A 59 5.37 2.90 -17.93
CA GLY A 59 6.20 2.37 -19.00
C GLY A 59 6.67 0.92 -18.83
N GLU A 60 6.45 0.29 -17.68
CA GLU A 60 6.68 -1.16 -17.49
C GLU A 60 5.40 -1.98 -17.76
N ASN A 61 5.57 -3.30 -17.94
CA ASN A 61 4.48 -4.21 -18.30
C ASN A 61 4.04 -5.13 -17.15
N ALA A 62 4.75 -5.12 -16.02
CA ALA A 62 4.47 -5.98 -14.89
C ALA A 62 4.73 -5.24 -13.57
N PRO A 63 3.92 -5.49 -12.53
CA PRO A 63 4.19 -4.95 -11.19
C PRO A 63 5.37 -5.68 -10.54
N ARG A 64 5.98 -5.05 -9.53
CA ARG A 64 7.05 -5.67 -8.73
C ARG A 64 6.95 -5.29 -7.27
N LEU A 65 7.44 -6.18 -6.40
CA LEU A 65 7.61 -5.86 -4.98
C LEU A 65 8.81 -4.93 -4.79
N ILE A 66 8.63 -3.89 -3.99
CA ILE A 66 9.70 -2.97 -3.60
C ILE A 66 9.70 -2.75 -2.09
N THR A 67 10.85 -2.34 -1.56
CA THR A 67 10.93 -1.79 -0.20
C THR A 67 10.66 -0.30 -0.26
N VAL A 68 9.66 0.15 0.49
CA VAL A 68 9.29 1.56 0.65
C VAL A 68 9.78 2.03 2.01
N THR A 69 10.61 3.06 2.02
CA THR A 69 11.10 3.68 3.25
C THR A 69 9.97 4.45 3.92
N LEU A 70 9.88 4.31 5.24
CA LEU A 70 8.95 5.02 6.09
C LEU A 70 9.71 6.07 6.92
N GLU A 71 9.13 7.26 7.05
CA GLU A 71 9.58 8.34 7.91
C GLU A 71 8.63 8.51 9.09
N SER A 72 9.18 8.75 10.27
CA SER A 72 8.38 9.04 11.45
C SER A 72 7.82 10.46 11.36
N SER A 73 6.52 10.58 11.56
CA SER A 73 5.80 11.84 11.69
C SER A 73 5.01 11.81 13.01
N PHE A 74 4.76 12.98 13.58
CA PHE A 74 4.00 13.09 14.83
C PHE A 74 2.69 13.81 14.52
N VAL A 75 1.58 13.15 14.81
CA VAL A 75 0.25 13.71 14.65
C VAL A 75 -0.32 13.96 16.03
N SER A 76 -0.85 15.15 16.25
CA SER A 76 -1.57 15.48 17.48
C SER A 76 -3.00 14.96 17.34
N ASP A 77 -3.41 14.11 18.27
CA ASP A 77 -4.81 13.70 18.38
C ASP A 77 -5.67 14.94 18.69
N MET A 78 -6.63 15.24 17.82
CA MET A 78 -7.44 16.46 17.95
C MET A 78 -8.33 16.48 19.20
N PHE A 79 -8.56 15.33 19.84
CA PHE A 79 -9.42 15.21 21.02
C PHE A 79 -8.62 15.16 22.32
N SER A 80 -7.55 14.37 22.39
CA SER A 80 -6.72 14.22 23.59
C SER A 80 -5.53 15.17 23.63
N GLY A 81 -5.12 15.72 22.49
CA GLY A 81 -3.89 16.51 22.35
C GLY A 81 -2.61 15.69 22.45
N GLU A 82 -2.70 14.36 22.59
CA GLU A 82 -1.54 13.48 22.66
C GLU A 82 -0.84 13.39 21.31
N GLU A 83 0.50 13.45 21.32
CA GLU A 83 1.29 13.22 20.13
C GLU A 83 1.45 11.72 19.87
N GLN A 84 0.94 11.27 18.73
CA GLN A 84 1.09 9.91 18.26
C GLN A 84 2.15 9.86 17.15
N GLU A 85 3.17 9.03 17.34
CA GLU A 85 4.11 8.70 16.27
C GLU A 85 3.40 7.82 15.23
N VAL A 86 3.38 8.29 13.99
CA VAL A 86 2.96 7.53 12.81
C VAL A 86 4.13 7.38 11.86
N LYS A 87 4.14 6.31 11.08
CA LYS A 87 5.18 6.06 10.07
C LYS A 87 4.59 6.20 8.69
N MET A 88 5.04 7.19 7.92
CA MET A 88 4.49 7.51 6.61
C MET A 88 5.48 7.15 5.49
N PRO A 89 5.01 6.65 4.34
CA PRO A 89 5.89 6.31 3.22
C PRO A 89 6.52 7.55 2.58
N ILE A 90 7.81 7.46 2.24
CA ILE A 90 8.51 8.49 1.47
C ILE A 90 8.17 8.30 -0.01
N LEU A 91 7.21 9.08 -0.50
CA LEU A 91 6.65 8.97 -1.86
C LEU A 91 7.45 9.66 -2.98
N PRO A 92 8.10 10.82 -2.81
CA PRO A 92 8.73 11.54 -3.93
C PRO A 92 9.72 10.72 -4.77
N PRO A 93 10.60 9.87 -4.18
CA PRO A 93 11.51 9.03 -4.96
C PRO A 93 10.81 7.96 -5.81
N LEU A 94 9.56 7.60 -5.48
CA LEU A 94 8.81 6.52 -6.10
C LEU A 94 7.77 7.04 -7.09
N LEU A 95 7.07 8.12 -6.73
CA LEU A 95 5.98 8.71 -7.50
C LEU A 95 6.38 9.98 -8.25
N GLY A 96 7.59 10.51 -8.02
CA GLY A 96 8.02 11.80 -8.57
C GLY A 96 7.47 13.00 -7.78
N PRO A 97 7.89 14.23 -8.10
CA PRO A 97 7.60 15.42 -7.29
C PRO A 97 6.13 15.84 -7.39
N GLY A 98 5.37 15.84 -6.29
CA GLY A 98 3.95 16.21 -6.27
C GLY A 98 3.65 17.55 -6.98
N SER A 99 2.44 17.71 -7.52
CA SER A 99 2.00 18.88 -8.29
C SER A 99 2.08 20.21 -7.51
N TYR A 100 2.00 20.16 -6.18
CA TYR A 100 2.12 21.32 -5.30
C TYR A 100 2.97 20.96 -4.06
N LYS A 101 3.99 21.77 -3.78
CA LYS A 101 4.88 21.66 -2.59
C LYS A 101 5.51 20.27 -2.36
N GLU A 102 5.81 19.50 -3.41
CA GLU A 102 6.48 18.18 -3.33
C GLU A 102 5.73 17.09 -2.50
N SER A 103 4.49 17.37 -2.06
CA SER A 103 3.77 16.58 -1.06
C SER A 103 2.28 16.32 -1.37
N SER A 104 1.77 16.73 -2.54
CA SER A 104 0.42 16.39 -3.00
C SER A 104 0.37 14.99 -3.64
N TYR A 105 0.04 13.99 -2.81
CA TYR A 105 -0.21 12.61 -3.20
C TYR A 105 -1.54 12.12 -2.62
N ASP A 106 -2.35 11.49 -3.46
CA ASP A 106 -3.64 10.93 -3.14
C ASP A 106 -3.44 9.47 -2.74
N ALA A 107 -4.15 9.06 -1.69
CA ALA A 107 -4.18 7.69 -1.23
C ALA A 107 -5.59 7.13 -1.40
N LEU A 108 -5.81 6.38 -2.47
CA LEU A 108 -7.09 5.74 -2.72
C LEU A 108 -7.23 4.52 -1.79
N ASN A 109 -8.27 4.52 -0.96
CA ASN A 109 -8.52 3.45 0.01
C ASN A 109 -9.22 2.26 -0.67
N ILE A 110 -8.67 1.07 -0.49
CA ILE A 110 -9.19 -0.20 -0.99
C ILE A 110 -9.55 -1.05 0.22
N THR A 111 -10.84 -1.03 0.60
CA THR A 111 -11.33 -1.65 1.84
C THR A 111 -12.15 -2.92 1.61
N THR A 112 -12.50 -3.24 0.36
CA THR A 112 -13.33 -4.39 -0.01
C THR A 112 -12.75 -5.16 -1.20
N MET A 113 -13.09 -6.44 -1.32
CA MET A 113 -12.70 -7.27 -2.45
C MET A 113 -13.55 -6.97 -3.71
N GLY A 114 -13.24 -5.86 -4.39
CA GLY A 114 -14.05 -5.32 -5.48
C GLY A 114 -15.34 -4.65 -4.99
N GLN A 115 -16.26 -4.35 -5.91
CA GLN A 115 -17.44 -3.49 -5.67
C GLN A 115 -18.31 -3.90 -4.46
N ARG A 116 -18.57 -5.20 -4.27
CA ARG A 116 -19.43 -5.73 -3.19
C ARG A 116 -18.84 -6.98 -2.54
N GLY A 117 -17.52 -7.12 -2.61
CA GLY A 117 -16.84 -8.21 -1.94
C GLY A 117 -16.85 -8.03 -0.42
N PRO A 118 -16.43 -9.07 0.32
CA PRO A 118 -16.19 -8.94 1.75
C PRO A 118 -15.20 -7.81 2.04
N ALA A 119 -15.37 -7.18 3.22
CA ALA A 119 -14.37 -6.27 3.75
C ALA A 119 -13.02 -6.98 3.90
N LEU A 120 -11.95 -6.25 3.64
CA LEU A 120 -10.59 -6.76 3.80
C LEU A 120 -10.18 -6.59 5.26
N ASP A 121 -9.71 -7.68 5.88
CA ASP A 121 -9.07 -7.61 7.20
C ASP A 121 -7.83 -6.69 7.17
N GLN A 122 -7.11 -6.74 6.04
CA GLN A 122 -5.93 -5.91 5.75
C GLN A 122 -6.17 -5.10 4.47
N PRO A 123 -6.66 -3.86 4.58
CA PRO A 123 -6.96 -3.01 3.43
C PRO A 123 -5.68 -2.47 2.77
N PHE A 124 -5.84 -1.89 1.57
CA PHE A 124 -4.73 -1.29 0.84
C PHE A 124 -4.95 0.21 0.67
N LYS A 125 -3.85 0.97 0.66
CA LYS A 125 -3.79 2.33 0.15
C LYS A 125 -3.01 2.32 -1.17
N LEU A 126 -3.67 2.77 -2.24
CA LEU A 126 -3.06 2.98 -3.55
C LEU A 126 -2.66 4.44 -3.67
N PHE A 127 -1.36 4.71 -3.52
CA PHE A 127 -0.77 6.03 -3.66
C PHE A 127 -0.55 6.38 -5.13
N ILE A 128 -0.99 7.58 -5.49
CA ILE A 128 -0.91 8.17 -6.83
C ILE A 128 -0.49 9.64 -6.72
N ARG A 129 -0.15 10.27 -7.83
CA ARG A 129 0.01 11.73 -7.88
C ARG A 129 -1.33 12.38 -8.20
N ASP A 130 -1.76 13.38 -7.44
CA ASP A 130 -3.10 13.99 -7.55
C ASP A 130 -3.38 14.55 -8.95
N ASN A 131 -2.33 14.96 -9.66
CA ASN A 131 -2.44 15.62 -10.95
C ASN A 131 -1.98 14.76 -12.13
N PHE A 132 -1.84 13.43 -11.98
CA PHE A 132 -1.28 12.58 -13.04
C PHE A 132 -2.07 12.65 -14.36
N LEU A 133 -3.37 12.97 -14.30
CA LEU A 133 -4.22 13.09 -15.50
C LEU A 133 -3.97 14.39 -16.29
N ASN A 134 -3.43 15.42 -15.64
CA ASN A 134 -3.29 16.75 -16.25
C ASN A 134 -1.81 17.18 -16.42
N ASP A 135 -0.85 16.50 -15.78
CA ASP A 135 0.56 16.87 -15.79
C ASP A 135 1.37 16.23 -16.94
N GLY A 136 0.72 15.49 -17.83
CA GLY A 136 1.38 14.78 -18.93
C GLY A 136 2.12 13.51 -18.48
N SER A 137 1.79 12.97 -17.30
CA SER A 137 2.37 11.72 -16.83
C SER A 137 2.25 10.59 -17.86
N PRO A 138 3.30 9.76 -18.01
CA PRO A 138 3.27 8.65 -18.96
C PRO A 138 2.18 7.64 -18.59
N PRO A 139 1.50 7.03 -19.57
CA PRO A 139 0.44 6.07 -19.32
C PRO A 139 0.97 4.85 -18.55
N ASN A 140 0.23 4.42 -17.54
CA ASN A 140 0.52 3.21 -16.80
C ASN A 140 -0.32 2.06 -17.36
N ARG A 141 0.34 1.18 -18.13
CA ARG A 141 -0.33 0.08 -18.83
C ARG A 141 -0.58 -1.13 -17.93
N ILE A 142 0.05 -1.20 -16.77
CA ILE A 142 0.01 -2.39 -15.90
C ILE A 142 -1.44 -2.70 -15.45
N PRO A 143 -2.26 -1.75 -14.97
CA PRO A 143 -3.66 -2.03 -14.64
C PRO A 143 -4.45 -2.61 -15.82
N ALA A 144 -4.27 -2.08 -17.03
CA ALA A 144 -4.94 -2.60 -18.23
C ALA A 144 -4.44 -4.01 -18.58
N LEU A 145 -3.14 -4.28 -18.50
CA LEU A 145 -2.56 -5.60 -18.78
C LEU A 145 -3.04 -6.65 -17.77
N LEU A 146 -3.01 -6.34 -16.47
CA LEU A 146 -3.45 -7.24 -15.40
C LEU A 146 -4.94 -7.57 -15.47
N THR A 147 -5.74 -6.64 -15.97
CA THR A 147 -7.20 -6.80 -16.08
C THR A 147 -7.65 -7.33 -17.45
N ASN A 148 -6.70 -7.61 -18.36
CA ASN A 148 -6.97 -7.96 -19.76
C ASN A 148 -7.87 -6.93 -20.47
N GLY A 149 -7.55 -5.64 -20.29
CA GLY A 149 -8.25 -4.51 -20.89
C GLY A 149 -9.56 -4.12 -20.21
N LYS A 150 -9.89 -4.71 -19.05
CA LYS A 150 -11.15 -4.43 -18.33
C LYS A 150 -11.06 -3.30 -17.31
N ALA A 151 -9.89 -2.69 -17.12
CA ALA A 151 -9.75 -1.49 -16.30
C ALA A 151 -10.31 -0.28 -17.07
N PRO A 152 -11.40 0.36 -16.59
CA PRO A 152 -12.03 1.46 -17.32
C PRO A 152 -11.29 2.79 -17.12
N HIS A 153 -10.60 2.96 -15.99
CA HIS A 153 -9.86 4.17 -15.69
C HIS A 153 -8.51 4.22 -16.44
N SER A 154 -8.20 5.38 -17.02
CA SER A 154 -6.95 5.63 -17.73
C SER A 154 -5.83 6.01 -16.75
N TRP A 155 -5.24 5.00 -16.12
CA TRP A 155 -4.14 5.19 -15.16
C TRP A 155 -2.88 5.77 -15.84
N ALA A 156 -2.27 6.77 -15.19
CA ALA A 156 -1.00 7.36 -15.61
C ALA A 156 -0.08 7.58 -14.41
N GLY A 157 1.21 7.79 -14.69
CA GLY A 157 2.23 7.93 -13.67
C GLY A 157 2.52 6.62 -12.92
N ASN A 158 3.44 6.70 -11.95
CA ASN A 158 3.73 5.55 -11.11
C ASN A 158 2.62 5.38 -10.07
N LEU A 159 2.33 4.13 -9.71
CA LEU A 159 1.37 3.80 -8.64
C LEU A 159 2.09 2.94 -7.59
N LEU A 160 1.71 3.10 -6.32
CA LEU A 160 2.24 2.31 -5.22
C LEU A 160 1.11 1.81 -4.32
N ALA A 161 0.95 0.50 -4.21
CA ALA A 161 0.03 -0.11 -3.26
C ALA A 161 0.78 -0.54 -1.99
N LEU A 162 0.34 -0.03 -0.84
CA LEU A 162 0.75 -0.47 0.49
C LEU A 162 -0.43 -1.10 1.22
N LYS A 163 -0.15 -2.10 2.06
CA LYS A 163 -1.16 -2.82 2.85
C LYS A 163 -1.12 -2.36 4.30
N GLU A 164 -2.29 -2.07 4.87
CA GLU A 164 -2.47 -1.65 6.26
C GLU A 164 -2.77 -2.85 7.15
N THR A 165 -2.48 -2.73 8.45
CA THR A 165 -2.83 -3.78 9.42
C THR A 165 -4.32 -3.87 9.72
N ALA A 166 -5.06 -2.78 9.51
CA ALA A 166 -6.49 -2.66 9.74
C ALA A 166 -7.05 -1.44 8.99
N PRO A 167 -8.38 -1.35 8.78
CA PRO A 167 -9.02 -0.12 8.27
C PRO A 167 -8.65 1.11 9.10
N MET A 168 -8.31 2.21 8.41
CA MET A 168 -7.93 3.48 9.02
C MET A 168 -6.71 3.39 9.96
N SER A 169 -5.76 2.50 9.65
CA SER A 169 -4.57 2.29 10.47
C SER A 169 -3.31 2.85 9.80
N ASP A 170 -2.55 3.69 10.50
CA ASP A 170 -1.24 4.16 10.02
C ASP A 170 -0.10 3.15 10.26
N LYS A 171 -0.45 1.85 10.33
CA LYS A 171 0.48 0.74 10.52
C LYS A 171 0.47 -0.13 9.27
N TRP A 172 1.66 -0.42 8.77
CA TRP A 172 1.85 -1.11 7.50
C TRP A 172 2.28 -2.56 7.69
N VAL A 173 1.86 -3.42 6.76
CA VAL A 173 2.30 -4.81 6.63
C VAL A 173 2.83 -5.05 5.22
N ASN A 174 3.80 -5.96 5.09
CA ASN A 174 4.40 -6.26 3.80
C ASN A 174 3.36 -6.84 2.82
N CYS A 175 3.26 -6.23 1.64
CA CYS A 175 2.58 -6.84 0.51
C CYS A 175 3.35 -8.07 0.01
N THR A 176 2.62 -9.05 -0.50
CA THR A 176 3.14 -10.17 -1.29
C THR A 176 2.49 -10.18 -2.67
N MET A 177 2.97 -11.01 -3.60
CA MET A 177 2.32 -11.13 -4.91
C MET A 177 0.94 -11.81 -4.84
N ASP A 178 0.62 -12.49 -3.73
CA ASP A 178 -0.70 -13.07 -3.49
C ASP A 178 -1.77 -12.00 -3.23
N ASP A 179 -1.36 -10.79 -2.90
CA ASP A 179 -2.25 -9.63 -2.73
C ASP A 179 -2.71 -9.04 -4.07
N LEU A 180 -2.02 -9.38 -5.17
CA LEU A 180 -2.26 -8.78 -6.49
C LEU A 180 -3.70 -8.97 -7.01
N PRO A 181 -4.37 -10.14 -6.87
CA PRO A 181 -5.74 -10.32 -7.33
C PRO A 181 -6.73 -9.31 -6.74
N THR A 182 -6.52 -8.87 -5.51
CA THR A 182 -7.34 -7.82 -4.86
C THR A 182 -7.19 -6.49 -5.58
N LEU A 183 -5.96 -6.10 -5.90
CA LEU A 183 -5.68 -4.88 -6.68
C LEU A 183 -6.24 -4.98 -8.11
N VAL A 184 -6.17 -6.15 -8.73
CA VAL A 184 -6.77 -6.39 -10.06
C VAL A 184 -8.29 -6.18 -10.03
N LYS A 185 -8.98 -6.68 -9.01
CA LYS A 185 -10.42 -6.44 -8.82
C LYS A 185 -10.74 -4.97 -8.61
N TYR A 186 -9.91 -4.27 -7.84
CA TYR A 186 -10.04 -2.82 -7.67
C TYR A 186 -9.90 -2.09 -9.00
N PHE A 187 -8.86 -2.39 -9.80
CA PHE A 187 -8.66 -1.75 -11.11
C PHE A 187 -9.79 -2.02 -12.11
N GLN A 188 -10.48 -3.15 -12.02
CA GLN A 188 -11.67 -3.44 -12.84
C GLN A 188 -12.89 -2.60 -12.44
N TRP A 189 -12.98 -2.20 -11.17
CA TRP A 189 -14.11 -1.47 -10.63
C TRP A 189 -13.90 0.05 -10.69
N TYR A 190 -12.72 0.55 -10.38
CA TYR A 190 -12.44 1.98 -10.29
C TYR A 190 -12.61 2.68 -11.65
N GLY A 191 -13.46 3.71 -11.71
CA GLY A 191 -13.83 4.42 -12.94
C GLY A 191 -14.88 3.71 -13.79
N SER A 192 -15.50 2.63 -13.29
CA SER A 192 -16.68 2.04 -13.93
C SER A 192 -17.94 2.84 -13.59
N ARG A 193 -18.99 2.72 -14.41
CA ARG A 193 -20.32 3.30 -14.12
C ARG A 193 -20.83 2.95 -12.70
N ALA A 194 -20.53 1.74 -12.25
CA ALA A 194 -20.85 1.28 -10.91
C ALA A 194 -20.14 2.11 -9.81
N SER A 195 -18.86 2.44 -10.01
CA SER A 195 -18.10 3.28 -9.06
C SER A 195 -18.59 4.73 -9.05
N GLU A 196 -19.03 5.26 -10.20
CA GLU A 196 -19.60 6.62 -10.30
C GLU A 196 -20.94 6.72 -9.58
N GLU A 197 -21.82 5.72 -9.76
CA GLU A 197 -23.11 5.62 -9.06
C GLU A 197 -22.95 5.53 -7.55
N GLU A 198 -21.96 4.79 -7.05
CA GLU A 198 -21.62 4.69 -5.62
C GLU A 198 -21.09 6.01 -5.06
N SER A 199 -20.15 6.64 -5.78
CA SER A 199 -19.61 7.95 -5.39
C SER A 199 -20.73 8.99 -5.31
N ARG A 200 -21.66 8.95 -6.27
CA ARG A 200 -22.86 9.79 -6.30
C ARG A 200 -23.80 9.48 -5.12
N ALA A 201 -24.07 8.21 -4.84
CA ALA A 201 -24.92 7.80 -3.72
C ALA A 201 -24.33 8.21 -2.37
N GLN A 202 -23.01 8.08 -2.21
CA GLN A 202 -22.29 8.48 -1.01
C GLN A 202 -22.33 10.01 -0.81
N ILE A 203 -22.07 10.78 -1.87
CA ILE A 203 -22.20 12.25 -1.84
C ILE A 203 -23.63 12.67 -1.50
N LEU A 204 -24.65 12.04 -2.11
CA LEU A 204 -26.05 12.34 -1.79
C LEU A 204 -26.44 11.94 -0.36
N SER A 205 -25.83 10.90 0.20
CA SER A 205 -26.05 10.51 1.61
C SER A 205 -25.44 11.51 2.60
N MET A 206 -24.28 12.07 2.26
CA MET A 206 -23.57 13.07 3.08
C MET A 206 -24.16 14.48 2.88
N PHE A 207 -24.67 14.77 1.68
CA PHE A 207 -25.24 16.05 1.27
C PHE A 207 -26.55 15.83 0.51
N PRO A 208 -27.68 15.61 1.22
CA PRO A 208 -28.98 15.27 0.61
C PRO A 208 -29.51 16.29 -0.41
N ASN A 209 -29.02 17.54 -0.32
CA ASN A 209 -29.44 18.65 -1.18
C ASN A 209 -28.43 19.02 -2.27
N ALA A 210 -27.35 18.24 -2.45
CA ALA A 210 -26.36 18.52 -3.48
C ALA A 210 -26.93 18.27 -4.88
N LYS A 211 -27.02 19.32 -5.72
CA LYS A 211 -27.27 19.16 -7.15
C LYS A 211 -25.98 18.71 -7.84
N ILE A 212 -25.88 17.42 -8.13
CA ILE A 212 -24.74 16.83 -8.83
C ILE A 212 -24.97 17.07 -10.34
N TYR A 213 -24.22 18.01 -10.92
CA TYR A 213 -24.21 18.25 -12.36
C TYR A 213 -23.03 17.50 -12.99
N GLY A 214 -23.34 16.55 -13.88
CA GLY A 214 -22.45 15.93 -14.88
C GLY A 214 -21.08 15.46 -14.39
N LEU A 215 -20.95 14.15 -14.14
CA LEU A 215 -19.69 13.42 -14.31
C LEU A 215 -19.58 12.98 -15.78
#